data_AF-A0A424SQU8-F1
#
_entry.id   AF-A0A424SQU8-F1
#
_cell.length_a   1.000
_cell.length_b   1.000
_cell.length_c   1.000
_cell.angle_alpha   90.00
_cell.angle_beta   90.00
_cell.angle_gamma   90.00
#
_symmetry.space_group_name_H-M   'P 1'
#
loop_
_entity.id
_entity.type
_entity.pdbx_description
1 polymer ?
#
loop_
_entity_poly.entity_id
_entity_poly.type
_entity_poly.pdbx_seq_one_letter_code
_entity_poly.pdbx_strand_id
1 'polypeptide(L)'
;MKYLLKIQKILFCCFILSLDIIQGQGFKYDLFPPTPVLNDIYITDQQDSYTLVLEFSGANFDYLKNETFAPPSLTLLFKNVEWAKGNFTKKCEENPLYQYSLSVPRNVNQKEIDKRITLKLDFTRVPEYSIKIEPAKGRKKKHSLKINWNKNNVKKAQQKYASVTRRLPPSRVSLSFQDAKLVNVVRMLVSQDNLNLIMGEDVSGKVTVSLDDVSLETALDAILHVNNYEWFIQDNIIIVQPMTSKKVMPGELLTRMFRLNYISGAIASEAVKEVLSTRGRIRALSSTASTNLEPGEKDILLVTDLPNNFSLIEGVVKSLDVKSAQINIAVKFVETALKHDEIIGINWDMREQMSIVGKLDADTSSTFDLGYLTIGDQTMNFATLSRPVVSAILSLLANDGSTRLLQEPQVTTTNNSPANIVVGTTIPVLVPQGEGSVFGTNPYTYENQHVNISLEVLPRVNEEKIISMKIDAIVQDIIGFIGKDQRPMISTRSTNTNVRVNNGETLLIGGLIFDTADEMNNKVPLLGDIPIIKRLFNYNNKTKEQRELLIFITPTVVLGDA
;
A
#
# COMPACT_ATOMS: atom_id res chain seq x y z
N MET A 1 -49.09 52.12 45.64
CA MET A 1 -48.40 50.98 45.00
C MET A 1 -48.14 49.91 46.05
N LYS A 2 -48.48 48.66 45.75
CA LYS A 2 -48.53 47.49 46.64
C LYS A 2 -47.13 46.84 46.84
N TYR A 3 -46.82 46.42 48.07
CA TYR A 3 -46.35 45.08 48.53
C TYR A 3 -45.68 44.13 47.50
N LEU A 4 -44.68 43.25 47.77
CA LEU A 4 -43.89 42.83 48.94
C LEU A 4 -42.95 41.65 48.51
N LEU A 5 -41.82 41.42 49.21
CA LEU A 5 -41.11 40.15 49.51
C LEU A 5 -40.66 39.16 48.40
N LYS A 6 -39.32 38.96 48.26
CA LYS A 6 -38.58 37.66 48.31
C LYS A 6 -37.19 37.77 47.64
N ILE A 7 -36.14 38.10 48.39
CA ILE A 7 -34.77 37.63 48.12
C ILE A 7 -34.08 37.37 49.46
N GLN A 8 -34.33 36.20 50.04
CA GLN A 8 -33.61 35.66 51.18
C GLN A 8 -33.47 34.16 50.93
N LYS A 9 -32.26 33.67 50.63
CA LYS A 9 -31.80 32.29 50.97
C LYS A 9 -30.41 31.87 50.48
N ILE A 10 -29.68 32.66 49.68
CA ILE A 10 -28.47 32.12 49.04
C ILE A 10 -27.15 32.67 49.63
N LEU A 11 -27.15 33.81 50.32
CA LEU A 11 -25.89 34.43 50.74
C LEU A 11 -25.50 34.28 52.23
N PHE A 12 -26.30 33.62 53.07
CA PHE A 12 -26.01 33.51 54.51
C PHE A 12 -25.66 32.08 54.99
N CYS A 13 -25.60 31.10 54.10
CA CYS A 13 -25.26 29.70 54.46
C CYS A 13 -23.74 29.40 54.41
N CYS A 14 -22.93 30.30 53.85
CA CYS A 14 -21.48 30.10 53.74
C CYS A 14 -20.69 30.52 54.99
N PHE A 15 -21.33 30.92 56.10
CA PHE A 15 -20.64 31.45 57.27
C PHE A 15 -21.01 30.80 58.62
N ILE A 16 -21.87 29.77 58.63
CA ILE A 16 -22.24 29.02 59.85
C ILE A 16 -22.00 27.51 59.68
N LEU A 17 -20.94 27.15 58.95
CA LEU A 17 -20.42 25.77 58.88
C LEU A 17 -19.03 25.64 59.55
N SER A 18 -18.59 26.69 60.25
CA SER A 18 -17.57 26.61 61.29
C SER A 18 -18.24 26.80 62.65
N LEU A 19 -17.95 25.90 63.59
CA LEU A 19 -18.58 25.70 64.91
C LEU A 19 -19.86 24.85 64.87
N ASP A 20 -19.67 23.54 64.83
CA ASP A 20 -20.06 22.66 65.96
C ASP A 20 -19.64 21.22 65.66
N ILE A 21 -18.32 21.00 65.71
CA ILE A 21 -17.78 19.75 66.27
C ILE A 21 -17.84 19.98 67.78
N ILE A 22 -18.84 19.43 68.47
CA ILE A 22 -18.79 19.00 69.87
C ILE A 22 -20.09 18.23 70.18
N GLN A 23 -19.89 16.94 70.47
CA GLN A 23 -20.75 16.06 71.28
C GLN A 23 -22.15 15.64 70.77
N GLY A 24 -22.20 14.39 70.29
CA GLY A 24 -23.03 13.38 70.95
C GLY A 24 -24.46 13.17 70.43
N GLN A 25 -24.60 12.49 69.29
CA GLN A 25 -25.47 11.31 69.05
C GLN A 25 -25.61 11.09 67.53
N GLY A 26 -24.86 10.13 67.00
CA GLY A 26 -24.84 9.83 65.57
C GLY A 26 -26.14 9.18 65.08
N PHE A 27 -26.88 9.92 64.25
CA PHE A 27 -27.95 9.35 63.43
C PHE A 27 -27.36 8.37 62.41
N LYS A 28 -27.85 7.12 62.46
CA LYS A 28 -27.54 6.01 61.55
C LYS A 28 -28.14 6.25 60.15
N TYR A 29 -27.52 7.07 59.33
CA TYR A 29 -27.68 7.00 57.87
C TYR A 29 -26.33 7.37 57.25
N ASP A 30 -25.52 6.36 56.93
CA ASP A 30 -24.33 6.56 56.10
C ASP A 30 -24.78 7.16 54.77
N LEU A 31 -24.39 8.42 54.54
CA LEU A 31 -24.71 9.20 53.34
C LEU A 31 -24.12 8.60 52.04
N PHE A 32 -23.33 7.53 52.15
CA PHE A 32 -22.79 6.77 51.04
C PHE A 32 -22.93 5.26 51.33
N PRO A 33 -23.61 4.47 50.48
CA PRO A 33 -23.65 3.03 50.66
C PRO A 33 -22.21 2.47 50.60
N PRO A 34 -21.81 1.56 51.51
CA PRO A 34 -20.47 1.02 51.53
C PRO A 34 -20.13 0.31 50.22
N THR A 35 -18.87 0.41 49.78
CA THR A 35 -18.38 -0.28 48.58
C THR A 35 -18.67 -1.79 48.69
N PRO A 36 -19.34 -2.41 47.69
CA PRO A 36 -19.65 -3.83 47.74
C PRO A 36 -18.38 -4.68 47.68
N VAL A 37 -18.32 -5.70 48.52
CA VAL A 37 -17.24 -6.69 48.59
C VAL A 37 -17.70 -7.96 47.89
N LEU A 38 -16.88 -8.48 46.98
CA LEU A 38 -17.10 -9.81 46.41
C LEU A 38 -16.69 -10.87 47.46
N ASN A 39 -17.68 -11.56 48.00
CA ASN A 39 -17.47 -12.56 49.06
C ASN A 39 -17.07 -13.92 48.50
N ASP A 40 -17.74 -14.35 47.42
CA ASP A 40 -17.54 -15.69 46.90
C ASP A 40 -17.86 -15.82 45.41
N ILE A 41 -17.27 -16.84 44.79
CA ILE A 41 -17.47 -17.19 43.38
C ILE A 41 -17.42 -18.71 43.18
N TYR A 42 -18.52 -19.29 42.72
CA TYR A 42 -18.66 -20.73 42.52
C TYR A 42 -19.59 -21.05 41.35
N ILE A 43 -19.44 -22.26 40.79
CA ILE A 43 -20.31 -22.78 39.72
C ILE A 43 -21.34 -23.72 40.35
N THR A 44 -22.59 -23.60 39.93
CA THR A 44 -23.67 -24.52 40.26
C THR A 44 -24.14 -25.24 39.01
N ASP A 45 -24.30 -26.56 39.12
CA ASP A 45 -24.84 -27.40 38.07
C ASP A 45 -26.38 -27.45 38.14
N GLN A 46 -27.05 -27.19 37.02
CA GLN A 46 -28.50 -27.36 36.85
C GLN A 46 -28.76 -28.33 35.70
N GLN A 47 -29.97 -28.91 35.65
CA GLN A 47 -30.31 -29.99 34.72
C GLN A 47 -29.88 -29.70 33.26
N ASP A 48 -30.19 -28.50 32.73
CA ASP A 48 -29.89 -28.11 31.33
C ASP A 48 -28.84 -26.98 31.19
N SER A 49 -28.30 -26.46 32.29
CA SER A 49 -27.40 -25.30 32.26
C SER A 49 -26.41 -25.27 33.42
N TYR A 50 -25.24 -24.68 33.21
CA TYR A 50 -24.33 -24.31 34.28
C TYR A 50 -24.52 -22.85 34.65
N THR A 51 -24.34 -22.50 35.92
CA THR A 51 -24.40 -21.10 36.38
C THR A 51 -23.20 -20.75 37.24
N LEU A 52 -22.45 -19.73 36.86
CA LEU A 52 -21.43 -19.12 37.71
C LEU A 52 -22.09 -18.03 38.57
N VAL A 53 -21.95 -18.16 39.88
CA VAL A 53 -22.55 -17.26 40.88
C VAL A 53 -21.46 -16.44 41.53
N LEU A 54 -21.59 -15.11 41.51
CA LEU A 54 -20.77 -14.17 42.26
C LEU A 54 -21.61 -13.56 43.39
N GLU A 55 -21.18 -13.72 44.64
CA GLU A 55 -21.88 -13.19 45.82
C GLU A 55 -21.27 -11.88 46.31
N PHE A 56 -22.03 -10.79 46.25
CA PHE A 56 -21.63 -9.47 46.72
C PHE A 56 -22.32 -9.08 48.03
N SER A 57 -21.67 -8.24 48.84
CA SER A 57 -22.25 -7.65 50.06
C SER A 57 -23.28 -6.55 49.78
N GLY A 58 -23.32 -6.00 48.56
CA GLY A 58 -24.23 -4.92 48.14
C GLY A 58 -24.47 -4.91 46.63
N ALA A 59 -25.51 -4.21 46.16
CA ALA A 59 -25.87 -4.10 44.74
C ALA A 59 -25.23 -2.93 43.98
N ASN A 60 -24.51 -2.03 44.68
CA ASN A 60 -24.04 -0.77 44.10
C ASN A 60 -22.70 -0.92 43.36
N PHE A 61 -22.70 -1.71 42.29
CA PHE A 61 -21.55 -1.90 41.41
C PHE A 61 -21.95 -1.88 39.94
N ASP A 62 -21.08 -1.32 39.12
CA ASP A 62 -21.21 -1.36 37.66
C ASP A 62 -20.22 -2.36 37.07
N TYR A 63 -20.58 -2.99 35.95
CA TYR A 63 -19.65 -3.83 35.21
C TYR A 63 -19.67 -3.53 33.71
N LEU A 64 -18.50 -3.62 33.09
CA LEU A 64 -18.32 -3.59 31.65
C LEU A 64 -18.07 -5.00 31.14
N LYS A 65 -18.75 -5.35 30.05
CA LYS A 65 -18.67 -6.66 29.42
C LYS A 65 -17.89 -6.57 28.12
N ASN A 66 -16.91 -7.45 27.94
CA ASN A 66 -16.17 -7.61 26.69
C ASN A 66 -16.09 -9.07 26.27
N GLU A 67 -16.30 -9.34 24.98
CA GLU A 67 -16.25 -10.69 24.39
C GLU A 67 -15.13 -10.75 23.34
N THR A 68 -14.33 -11.81 23.38
CA THR A 68 -13.32 -12.10 22.35
C THR A 68 -13.64 -13.43 21.69
N PHE A 69 -13.52 -13.51 20.36
CA PHE A 69 -13.80 -14.74 19.60
C PHE A 69 -12.57 -15.63 19.40
N ALA A 70 -11.36 -15.07 19.48
CA ALA A 70 -10.10 -15.79 19.29
C ALA A 70 -9.02 -15.25 20.25
N PRO A 71 -8.71 -15.96 21.36
CA PRO A 71 -9.43 -17.13 21.91
C PRO A 71 -10.82 -16.77 22.45
N PRO A 72 -11.80 -17.70 22.47
CA PRO A 72 -13.14 -17.44 22.99
C PRO A 72 -13.12 -17.09 24.48
N SER A 73 -13.43 -15.84 24.84
CA SER A 73 -13.49 -15.44 26.25
C SER A 73 -14.53 -14.36 26.53
N LEU A 74 -15.07 -14.36 27.76
CA LEU A 74 -15.93 -13.33 28.31
C LEU A 74 -15.21 -12.65 29.47
N THR A 75 -14.98 -11.35 29.36
CA THR A 75 -14.37 -10.54 30.42
C THR A 75 -15.40 -9.59 31.02
N LEU A 76 -15.56 -9.63 32.34
CA LEU A 76 -16.34 -8.68 33.11
C LEU A 76 -15.41 -7.83 33.97
N LEU A 77 -15.37 -6.52 33.70
CA LEU A 77 -14.63 -5.55 34.49
C LEU A 77 -15.61 -4.84 35.43
N PHE A 78 -15.51 -5.12 36.72
CA PHE A 78 -16.32 -4.48 37.75
C PHE A 78 -15.64 -3.21 38.24
N LYS A 79 -16.44 -2.16 38.43
CA LYS A 79 -16.03 -0.89 39.03
C LYS A 79 -16.70 -0.77 40.40
N ASN A 80 -15.98 -0.18 41.35
CA ASN A 80 -16.45 0.01 42.73
C ASN A 80 -16.74 -1.31 43.45
N VAL A 81 -15.85 -2.30 43.33
CA VAL A 81 -15.93 -3.58 44.05
C VAL A 81 -14.60 -3.89 44.73
N GLU A 82 -14.66 -4.25 46.00
CA GLU A 82 -13.50 -4.69 46.78
C GLU A 82 -13.34 -6.22 46.75
N TRP A 83 -12.09 -6.67 46.68
CA TRP A 83 -11.73 -8.09 46.67
C TRP A 83 -10.46 -8.33 47.51
N ALA A 84 -10.62 -9.09 48.59
CA ALA A 84 -9.56 -9.30 49.58
C ALA A 84 -8.78 -10.62 49.42
N LYS A 85 -9.23 -11.55 48.57
CA LYS A 85 -8.65 -12.91 48.48
C LYS A 85 -7.55 -13.08 47.40
N GLY A 86 -7.12 -12.00 46.76
CA GLY A 86 -6.02 -12.00 45.78
C GLY A 86 -6.35 -12.62 44.42
N ASN A 87 -5.45 -12.45 43.44
CA ASN A 87 -5.66 -12.93 42.07
C ASN A 87 -5.61 -14.46 42.02
N PHE A 88 -6.53 -15.09 41.30
CA PHE A 88 -6.53 -16.54 41.12
C PHE A 88 -7.04 -16.96 39.74
N THR A 89 -6.68 -18.17 39.35
CA THR A 89 -7.18 -18.85 38.15
C THR A 89 -7.63 -20.25 38.53
N LYS A 90 -8.84 -20.63 38.13
CA LYS A 90 -9.42 -21.95 38.41
C LYS A 90 -9.77 -22.66 37.10
N LYS A 91 -9.26 -23.87 36.92
CA LYS A 91 -9.65 -24.77 35.83
C LYS A 91 -10.98 -25.44 36.16
N CYS A 92 -11.81 -25.63 35.14
CA CYS A 92 -13.21 -26.06 35.22
C CYS A 92 -13.46 -27.19 34.21
N GLU A 93 -14.40 -28.09 34.50
CA GLU A 93 -14.80 -29.20 33.61
C GLU A 93 -16.17 -28.94 32.97
N GLU A 94 -16.80 -27.80 33.29
CA GLU A 94 -18.14 -27.38 32.88
C GLU A 94 -18.17 -26.82 31.44
N ASN A 95 -17.94 -27.70 30.47
CA ASN A 95 -17.94 -27.41 29.03
C ASN A 95 -19.14 -26.51 28.62
N PRO A 96 -18.90 -25.39 27.90
CA PRO A 96 -17.65 -24.99 27.26
C PRO A 96 -16.70 -24.15 28.10
N LEU A 97 -17.01 -23.84 29.36
CA LEU A 97 -16.08 -23.13 30.24
C LEU A 97 -15.02 -24.12 30.72
N TYR A 98 -13.75 -23.87 30.40
CA TYR A 98 -12.65 -24.72 30.89
C TYR A 98 -11.77 -24.00 31.91
N GLN A 99 -11.89 -22.67 32.02
CA GLN A 99 -11.11 -21.88 32.97
C GLN A 99 -11.80 -20.56 33.27
N TYR A 100 -11.70 -20.10 34.51
CA TYR A 100 -11.99 -18.70 34.86
C TYR A 100 -10.91 -18.12 35.77
N SER A 101 -10.70 -16.82 35.70
CA SER A 101 -9.74 -16.11 36.53
C SER A 101 -10.33 -14.81 37.04
N LEU A 102 -9.93 -14.44 38.27
CA LEU A 102 -10.27 -13.16 38.87
C LEU A 102 -8.97 -12.43 39.19
N SER A 103 -8.86 -11.18 38.73
CA SER A 103 -7.67 -10.37 38.93
C SER A 103 -7.97 -8.90 39.20
N VAL A 104 -7.13 -8.25 40.01
CA VAL A 104 -7.13 -6.80 40.19
C VAL A 104 -6.26 -6.19 39.08
N PRO A 105 -6.81 -5.31 38.23
CA PRO A 105 -6.06 -4.73 37.12
C PRO A 105 -4.97 -3.79 37.65
N ARG A 106 -3.83 -3.72 36.93
CA ARG A 106 -2.70 -2.85 37.27
C ARG A 106 -2.64 -1.66 36.32
N ASN A 107 -2.19 -0.50 36.82
CA ASN A 107 -1.92 0.67 35.99
C ASN A 107 -0.56 0.55 35.27
N VAL A 108 -0.22 1.57 34.45
CA VAL A 108 1.04 1.63 33.68
C VAL A 108 2.29 1.49 34.57
N ASN A 109 2.20 1.88 35.84
CA ASN A 109 3.28 1.80 36.83
C ASN A 109 3.25 0.48 37.63
N GLN A 110 2.55 -0.55 37.13
CA GLN A 110 2.38 -1.86 37.76
C GLN A 110 1.70 -1.85 39.16
N LYS A 111 1.08 -0.74 39.56
CA LYS A 111 0.33 -0.63 40.82
C LYS A 111 -1.10 -1.10 40.61
N GLU A 112 -1.61 -1.93 41.52
CA GLU A 112 -2.99 -2.40 41.51
C GLU A 112 -3.96 -1.23 41.62
N ILE A 113 -4.99 -1.26 40.77
CA ILE A 113 -6.04 -0.24 40.72
C ILE A 113 -7.10 -0.62 41.75
N ASP A 114 -7.17 0.16 42.82
CA ASP A 114 -8.11 -0.07 43.90
C ASP A 114 -9.58 -0.08 43.40
N LYS A 115 -10.40 -0.91 44.06
CA LYS A 115 -11.84 -1.08 43.80
C LYS A 115 -12.22 -1.49 42.37
N ARG A 116 -11.32 -2.17 41.66
CA ARG A 116 -11.59 -2.77 40.35
C ARG A 116 -11.20 -4.23 40.35
N ILE A 117 -12.06 -5.05 39.77
CA ILE A 117 -11.79 -6.48 39.57
C ILE A 117 -12.17 -6.88 38.16
N THR A 118 -11.40 -7.79 37.59
CA THR A 118 -11.60 -8.34 36.25
C THR A 118 -11.84 -9.84 36.38
N LEU A 119 -13.04 -10.28 36.05
CA LEU A 119 -13.38 -11.69 35.89
C LEU A 119 -13.22 -12.06 34.42
N LYS A 120 -12.37 -13.01 34.10
CA LYS A 120 -12.21 -13.55 32.75
C LYS A 120 -12.63 -15.01 32.72
N LEU A 121 -13.50 -15.35 31.78
CA LEU A 121 -14.04 -16.68 31.54
C LEU A 121 -13.52 -17.15 30.17
N ASP A 122 -12.71 -18.22 30.15
CA ASP A 122 -12.15 -18.78 28.92
C ASP A 122 -12.95 -20.02 28.50
N PHE A 123 -13.44 -20.02 27.25
CA PHE A 123 -14.30 -21.06 26.72
C PHE A 123 -13.66 -21.82 25.56
N THR A 124 -13.97 -23.11 25.41
CA THR A 124 -13.59 -23.90 24.23
C THR A 124 -14.38 -23.45 22.99
N ARG A 125 -15.60 -22.95 23.20
CA ARG A 125 -16.53 -22.39 22.20
C ARG A 125 -17.46 -21.40 22.90
N VAL A 126 -17.83 -20.28 22.26
CA VAL A 126 -18.71 -19.27 22.89
C VAL A 126 -20.12 -19.84 23.12
N PRO A 127 -20.60 -19.98 24.37
CA PRO A 127 -21.96 -20.47 24.62
C PRO A 127 -23.01 -19.35 24.50
N GLU A 128 -24.29 -19.72 24.40
CA GLU A 128 -25.34 -18.80 24.85
C GLU A 128 -25.26 -18.63 26.36
N TYR A 129 -25.08 -17.40 26.81
CA TYR A 129 -25.08 -17.09 28.23
C TYR A 129 -26.01 -15.89 28.54
N SER A 130 -26.53 -15.86 29.76
CA SER A 130 -27.30 -14.73 30.29
C SER A 130 -26.69 -14.27 31.61
N ILE A 131 -26.57 -12.96 31.79
CA ILE A 131 -26.11 -12.35 33.03
C ILE A 131 -27.34 -11.74 33.71
N LYS A 132 -27.64 -12.20 34.93
CA LYS A 132 -28.75 -11.68 35.74
C LYS A 132 -28.22 -11.24 37.10
N ILE A 133 -28.57 -10.03 37.51
CA ILE A 133 -28.36 -9.56 38.88
C ILE A 133 -29.63 -9.87 39.66
N GLU A 134 -29.51 -10.67 40.72
CA GLU A 134 -30.59 -10.94 41.64
C GLU A 134 -30.37 -10.15 42.94
N PRO A 135 -31.27 -9.20 43.28
CA PRO A 135 -31.20 -8.50 44.54
C PRO A 135 -31.53 -9.46 45.70
N ALA A 136 -30.99 -9.17 46.87
CA ALA A 136 -31.15 -10.02 48.04
C ALA A 136 -32.63 -10.18 48.43
N LYS A 137 -33.10 -11.42 48.62
CA LYS A 137 -34.48 -11.73 49.06
C LYS A 137 -34.50 -12.09 50.55
N GLY A 138 -35.34 -11.40 51.33
CA GLY A 138 -35.57 -11.69 52.76
C GLY A 138 -34.48 -11.16 53.72
N ARG A 139 -34.27 -11.83 54.86
CA ARG A 139 -33.28 -11.43 55.90
C ARG A 139 -31.80 -11.58 55.48
N LYS A 140 -31.51 -12.11 54.29
CA LYS A 140 -30.14 -12.27 53.78
C LYS A 140 -29.71 -10.99 53.06
N LYS A 141 -28.55 -10.42 53.42
CA LYS A 141 -27.97 -9.20 52.81
C LYS A 141 -27.07 -9.47 51.59
N LYS A 142 -27.20 -10.62 50.93
CA LYS A 142 -26.30 -11.05 49.85
C LYS A 142 -26.94 -10.82 48.49
N HIS A 143 -26.28 -10.05 47.63
CA HIS A 143 -26.67 -9.85 46.24
C HIS A 143 -25.90 -10.82 45.36
N SER A 144 -26.52 -11.40 44.34
CA SER A 144 -25.83 -12.36 43.47
C SER A 144 -25.88 -11.95 42.01
N LEU A 145 -24.74 -11.98 41.32
CA LEU A 145 -24.67 -11.92 39.86
C LEU A 145 -24.50 -13.35 39.35
N LYS A 146 -25.43 -13.78 38.51
CA LYS A 146 -25.45 -15.13 37.94
C LYS A 146 -25.19 -15.07 36.45
N ILE A 147 -24.20 -15.81 35.99
CA ILE A 147 -23.88 -16.02 34.58
C ILE A 147 -24.30 -17.44 34.25
N ASN A 148 -25.42 -17.61 33.57
CA ASN A 148 -25.95 -18.92 33.20
C ASN A 148 -25.61 -19.21 31.74
N TRP A 149 -25.09 -20.41 31.43
CA TRP A 149 -24.92 -20.91 30.06
C TRP A 149 -25.47 -22.34 29.89
N ASN A 150 -26.00 -22.64 28.70
CA ASN A 150 -26.61 -23.93 28.40
C ASN A 150 -25.56 -25.03 28.13
N LYS A 151 -25.82 -26.27 28.59
CA LYS A 151 -24.95 -27.43 28.38
C LYS A 151 -24.90 -27.89 26.90
N ASN A 152 -26.02 -27.81 26.20
CA ASN A 152 -26.24 -28.44 24.89
C ASN A 152 -26.56 -27.45 23.77
N ASN A 153 -27.01 -26.22 24.08
CA ASN A 153 -27.25 -25.18 23.08
C ASN A 153 -26.01 -24.31 22.88
N VAL A 154 -25.21 -24.70 21.91
CA VAL A 154 -24.23 -23.82 21.28
C VAL A 154 -25.01 -22.84 20.42
N LYS A 155 -24.83 -21.54 20.65
CA LYS A 155 -25.14 -20.58 19.59
C LYS A 155 -24.21 -20.92 18.42
N LYS A 156 -24.71 -21.59 17.38
CA LYS A 156 -24.29 -21.19 16.03
C LYS A 156 -24.58 -19.71 16.03
N ALA A 157 -23.54 -18.87 16.11
CA ALA A 157 -23.69 -17.45 16.30
C ALA A 157 -24.83 -16.97 15.38
N GLN A 158 -26.00 -16.70 15.95
CA GLN A 158 -27.04 -16.00 15.22
C GLN A 158 -26.44 -14.64 15.03
N GLN A 159 -25.96 -14.44 13.81
CA GLN A 159 -25.11 -13.33 13.49
C GLN A 159 -25.93 -12.06 13.75
N LYS A 160 -25.55 -11.31 14.79
CA LYS A 160 -26.16 -10.01 15.12
C LYS A 160 -25.79 -8.91 14.12
N TYR A 161 -24.88 -9.23 13.21
CA TYR A 161 -24.83 -8.67 11.87
C TYR A 161 -25.40 -9.75 10.98
N ALA A 162 -26.46 -9.50 10.20
CA ALA A 162 -26.84 -10.46 9.18
C ALA A 162 -25.56 -10.88 8.43
N SER A 163 -25.27 -12.18 8.35
CA SER A 163 -24.43 -12.66 7.27
C SER A 163 -25.14 -12.16 6.04
N VAL A 164 -24.64 -11.09 5.44
CA VAL A 164 -25.08 -10.65 4.12
C VAL A 164 -24.73 -11.72 3.06
N THR A 165 -24.13 -12.83 3.50
CA THR A 165 -23.89 -14.02 2.72
C THR A 165 -24.40 -15.23 3.49
N ARG A 166 -25.72 -15.38 3.64
CA ARG A 166 -26.27 -16.73 3.82
C ARG A 166 -26.03 -17.42 2.48
N ARG A 167 -24.94 -18.20 2.40
CA ARG A 167 -24.74 -19.14 1.28
C ARG A 167 -26.00 -20.00 1.21
N LEU A 168 -26.49 -20.28 0.00
CA LEU A 168 -27.57 -21.23 -0.21
C LEU A 168 -27.26 -22.52 0.57
N PRO A 169 -28.28 -23.24 1.07
CA PRO A 169 -28.05 -24.55 1.65
C PRO A 169 -27.21 -25.41 0.68
N PRO A 170 -26.30 -26.27 1.18
CA PRO A 170 -25.45 -27.11 0.32
C PRO A 170 -26.23 -28.26 -0.33
N SER A 171 -27.52 -28.05 -0.58
CA SER A 171 -28.40 -28.99 -1.24
C SER A 171 -27.88 -29.26 -2.65
N ARG A 172 -27.97 -30.52 -3.03
CA ARG A 172 -27.64 -31.00 -4.36
C ARG A 172 -28.92 -31.40 -5.07
N VAL A 173 -28.95 -31.14 -6.37
CA VAL A 173 -30.12 -31.34 -7.22
C VAL A 173 -29.72 -32.20 -8.43
N SER A 174 -30.53 -33.23 -8.67
CA SER A 174 -30.49 -34.04 -9.89
C SER A 174 -31.87 -33.95 -10.55
N LEU A 175 -31.93 -33.48 -11.79
CA LEU A 175 -33.17 -33.24 -12.51
C LEU A 175 -32.94 -33.30 -14.02
N SER A 176 -33.95 -33.75 -14.75
CA SER A 176 -33.92 -33.80 -16.20
C SER A 176 -35.23 -33.29 -16.76
N PHE A 177 -35.17 -32.19 -17.51
CA PHE A 177 -36.30 -31.57 -18.17
C PHE A 177 -36.02 -31.36 -19.65
N GLN A 178 -37.05 -31.55 -20.45
CA GLN A 178 -37.05 -31.23 -21.87
C GLN A 178 -38.20 -30.26 -22.14
N ASP A 179 -37.88 -29.13 -22.80
CA ASP A 179 -38.85 -28.09 -23.19
C ASP A 179 -39.74 -27.57 -22.03
N ALA A 180 -39.22 -27.54 -20.80
CA ALA A 180 -39.98 -27.15 -19.63
C ALA A 180 -40.04 -25.62 -19.47
N LYS A 181 -41.16 -25.09 -18.97
CA LYS A 181 -41.29 -23.66 -18.65
C LYS A 181 -40.28 -23.28 -17.55
N LEU A 182 -39.46 -22.26 -17.80
CA LEU A 182 -38.40 -21.81 -16.88
C LEU A 182 -38.94 -21.54 -15.46
N VAL A 183 -40.08 -20.84 -15.38
CA VAL A 183 -40.78 -20.51 -14.13
C VAL A 183 -41.07 -21.76 -13.28
N ASN A 184 -41.45 -22.87 -13.92
CA ASN A 184 -41.79 -24.11 -13.22
C ASN A 184 -40.53 -24.82 -12.70
N VAL A 185 -39.47 -24.85 -13.50
CA VAL A 185 -38.19 -25.47 -13.12
C VAL A 185 -37.57 -24.73 -11.94
N VAL A 186 -37.52 -23.39 -11.99
CA VAL A 186 -36.99 -22.56 -10.90
C VAL A 186 -37.85 -22.70 -9.64
N ARG A 187 -39.18 -22.67 -9.76
CA ARG A 187 -40.09 -22.88 -8.62
C ARG A 187 -39.85 -24.22 -7.94
N MET A 188 -39.67 -25.29 -8.72
CA MET A 188 -39.39 -26.62 -8.18
C MET A 188 -38.06 -26.64 -7.41
N LEU A 189 -36.99 -26.12 -8.02
CA LEU A 189 -35.66 -26.03 -7.40
C LEU A 189 -35.68 -25.32 -6.05
N VAL A 190 -36.36 -24.18 -5.98
CA VAL A 190 -36.41 -23.35 -4.77
C VAL A 190 -37.33 -23.96 -3.70
N SER A 191 -38.41 -24.63 -4.12
CA SER A 191 -39.37 -25.27 -3.20
C SER A 191 -38.78 -26.42 -2.38
N GLN A 192 -37.75 -27.10 -2.90
CA GLN A 192 -37.13 -28.24 -2.22
C GLN A 192 -36.48 -27.86 -0.88
N ASP A 193 -36.02 -26.61 -0.75
CA ASP A 193 -35.24 -26.14 0.41
C ASP A 193 -35.99 -25.14 1.31
N ASN A 194 -37.33 -25.07 1.23
CA ASN A 194 -38.16 -24.11 1.97
C ASN A 194 -37.74 -22.63 1.77
N LEU A 195 -37.22 -22.32 0.59
CA LEU A 195 -36.88 -20.96 0.19
C LEU A 195 -38.10 -20.30 -0.46
N ASN A 196 -38.29 -19.01 -0.22
CA ASN A 196 -39.32 -18.23 -0.89
C ASN A 196 -38.81 -17.77 -2.26
N LEU A 197 -39.69 -17.65 -3.25
CA LEU A 197 -39.34 -17.23 -4.60
C LEU A 197 -40.16 -16.02 -5.03
N ILE A 198 -39.48 -14.97 -5.47
CA ILE A 198 -40.07 -13.82 -6.16
C ILE A 198 -39.51 -13.81 -7.58
N MET A 199 -40.41 -13.82 -8.56
CA MET A 199 -40.08 -13.65 -9.98
C MET A 199 -40.86 -12.45 -10.50
N GLY A 200 -40.21 -11.59 -11.29
CA GLY A 200 -40.92 -10.54 -12.02
C GLY A 200 -41.86 -11.12 -13.09
N GLU A 201 -42.85 -10.33 -13.52
CA GLU A 201 -43.77 -10.72 -14.62
C GLU A 201 -43.02 -11.00 -15.93
N ASP A 202 -41.81 -10.45 -16.08
CA ASP A 202 -40.94 -10.57 -17.25
C ASP A 202 -40.18 -11.90 -17.34
N VAL A 203 -40.29 -12.80 -16.36
CA VAL A 203 -39.61 -14.10 -16.37
C VAL A 203 -40.39 -15.07 -17.26
N SER A 204 -39.97 -15.21 -18.51
CA SER A 204 -40.59 -16.10 -19.50
C SER A 204 -39.53 -16.84 -20.31
N GLY A 205 -39.81 -18.07 -20.71
CA GLY A 205 -38.86 -18.90 -21.46
C GLY A 205 -39.07 -20.39 -21.25
N LYS A 206 -38.36 -21.17 -22.05
CA LYS A 206 -38.30 -22.62 -21.92
C LYS A 206 -36.86 -23.07 -21.77
N VAL A 207 -36.64 -24.10 -20.97
CA VAL A 207 -35.32 -24.66 -20.71
C VAL A 207 -35.35 -26.18 -20.89
N THR A 208 -34.29 -26.69 -21.52
CA THR A 208 -33.96 -28.11 -21.55
C THR A 208 -32.67 -28.27 -20.76
N VAL A 209 -32.71 -29.05 -19.68
CA VAL A 209 -31.60 -29.17 -18.74
C VAL A 209 -31.53 -30.58 -18.19
N SER A 210 -30.31 -31.11 -18.06
CA SER A 210 -30.02 -32.35 -17.37
C SER A 210 -28.90 -32.08 -16.38
N LEU A 211 -29.19 -32.19 -15.09
CA LEU A 211 -28.25 -31.99 -13.99
C LEU A 211 -28.15 -33.29 -13.19
N ASP A 212 -26.94 -33.64 -12.79
CA ASP A 212 -26.67 -34.74 -11.89
C ASP A 212 -25.72 -34.29 -10.77
N ASP A 213 -26.17 -34.41 -9.52
CA ASP A 213 -25.42 -34.08 -8.31
C ASP A 213 -24.82 -32.65 -8.30
N VAL A 214 -25.58 -31.67 -8.79
CA VAL A 214 -25.14 -30.27 -8.90
C VAL A 214 -25.62 -29.47 -7.69
N SER A 215 -24.82 -28.52 -7.19
CA SER A 215 -25.27 -27.63 -6.10
C SER A 215 -26.44 -26.75 -6.54
N LEU A 216 -27.39 -26.44 -5.64
CA LEU A 216 -28.52 -25.55 -5.96
C LEU A 216 -28.05 -24.19 -6.52
N GLU A 217 -26.98 -23.63 -5.97
CA GLU A 217 -26.37 -22.38 -6.43
C GLU A 217 -25.92 -22.47 -7.88
N THR A 218 -25.13 -23.49 -8.21
CA THR A 218 -24.64 -23.74 -9.58
C THR A 218 -25.78 -24.04 -10.54
N ALA A 219 -26.81 -24.77 -10.10
CA ALA A 219 -27.97 -25.10 -10.91
C ALA A 219 -28.80 -23.85 -11.27
N LEU A 220 -29.11 -23.01 -10.27
CA LEU A 220 -29.82 -21.75 -10.48
C LEU A 220 -29.02 -20.80 -11.36
N ASP A 221 -27.73 -20.67 -11.10
CA ASP A 221 -26.82 -19.83 -11.87
C ASP A 221 -26.78 -20.26 -13.34
N ALA A 222 -26.55 -21.55 -13.62
CA ALA A 222 -26.49 -22.07 -14.98
C ALA A 222 -27.83 -21.93 -15.74
N ILE A 223 -28.96 -22.23 -15.11
CA ILE A 223 -30.28 -22.17 -15.76
C ILE A 223 -30.69 -20.72 -16.05
N LEU A 224 -30.44 -19.81 -15.10
CA LEU A 224 -30.87 -18.42 -15.22
C LEU A 224 -29.95 -17.60 -16.13
N HIS A 225 -28.62 -17.76 -16.02
CA HIS A 225 -27.66 -17.04 -16.88
C HIS A 225 -27.86 -17.33 -18.36
N VAL A 226 -28.12 -18.58 -18.74
CA VAL A 226 -28.39 -18.96 -20.15
C VAL A 226 -29.60 -18.22 -20.73
N ASN A 227 -30.55 -17.84 -19.87
CA ASN A 227 -31.76 -17.14 -20.26
C ASN A 227 -31.69 -15.62 -19.99
N ASN A 228 -30.51 -15.05 -19.73
CA ASN A 228 -30.28 -13.63 -19.39
C ASN A 228 -31.03 -13.16 -18.13
N TYR A 229 -31.24 -14.07 -17.18
CA TYR A 229 -31.76 -13.78 -15.85
C TYR A 229 -30.64 -13.89 -14.82
N GLU A 230 -30.73 -13.07 -13.80
CA GLU A 230 -29.88 -13.11 -12.62
C GLU A 230 -30.75 -13.37 -11.39
N TRP A 231 -30.11 -13.82 -10.33
CA TRP A 231 -30.76 -14.01 -9.06
C TRP A 231 -29.89 -13.52 -7.91
N PHE A 232 -30.53 -13.12 -6.84
CA PHE A 232 -29.88 -12.84 -5.57
C PHE A 232 -30.76 -13.32 -4.42
N ILE A 233 -30.14 -13.58 -3.27
CA ILE A 233 -30.82 -14.02 -2.06
C ILE A 233 -30.88 -12.89 -1.05
N GLN A 234 -32.07 -12.65 -0.51
CA GLN A 234 -32.30 -11.73 0.61
C GLN A 234 -33.01 -12.50 1.72
N ASP A 235 -32.31 -12.72 2.83
CA ASP A 235 -32.73 -13.53 3.97
C ASP A 235 -33.09 -14.98 3.62
N ASN A 236 -34.34 -15.24 3.24
CA ASN A 236 -34.88 -16.54 2.83
C ASN A 236 -35.64 -16.44 1.50
N ILE A 237 -35.50 -15.34 0.77
CA ILE A 237 -36.20 -15.05 -0.47
C ILE A 237 -35.19 -15.01 -1.61
N ILE A 238 -35.39 -15.86 -2.60
CA ILE A 238 -34.70 -15.80 -3.89
C ILE A 238 -35.50 -14.86 -4.77
N ILE A 239 -34.83 -13.83 -5.30
CA ILE A 239 -35.40 -12.88 -6.23
C ILE A 239 -34.74 -13.12 -7.58
N VAL A 240 -35.55 -13.35 -8.61
CA VAL A 240 -35.10 -13.55 -10.00
C VAL A 240 -35.54 -12.36 -10.83
N GLN A 241 -34.60 -11.76 -11.56
CA GLN A 241 -34.85 -10.61 -12.41
C GLN A 241 -34.05 -10.66 -13.71
N PRO A 242 -34.48 -9.96 -14.77
CA PRO A 242 -33.67 -9.84 -15.98
C PRO A 242 -32.36 -9.11 -15.70
N MET A 243 -31.26 -9.55 -16.31
CA MET A 243 -29.95 -8.86 -16.20
C MET A 243 -30.01 -7.42 -16.70
N THR A 244 -30.95 -7.10 -17.59
CA THR A 244 -31.18 -5.77 -18.15
C THR A 244 -31.97 -4.82 -17.24
N SER A 245 -32.47 -5.28 -16.09
CA SER A 245 -33.22 -4.44 -15.16
C SER A 245 -32.35 -3.28 -14.66
N LYS A 246 -32.87 -2.05 -14.70
CA LYS A 246 -32.20 -0.87 -14.14
C LYS A 246 -32.54 -0.64 -12.66
N LYS A 247 -33.49 -1.40 -12.11
CA LYS A 247 -33.92 -1.27 -10.72
C LYS A 247 -32.97 -2.08 -9.84
N VAL A 248 -32.11 -1.38 -9.10
CA VAL A 248 -31.27 -2.01 -8.07
C VAL A 248 -32.10 -2.17 -6.80
N MET A 249 -32.26 -3.40 -6.33
CA MET A 249 -32.96 -3.66 -5.07
C MET A 249 -32.01 -3.50 -3.87
N PRO A 250 -32.49 -3.01 -2.71
CA PRO A 250 -31.69 -2.96 -1.50
C PRO A 250 -31.26 -4.38 -1.08
N GLY A 251 -29.95 -4.63 -1.03
CA GLY A 251 -29.39 -5.94 -0.69
C GLY A 251 -29.00 -6.82 -1.89
N GLU A 252 -29.27 -6.38 -3.12
CA GLU A 252 -28.82 -7.04 -4.36
C GLU A 252 -27.29 -6.99 -4.51
N LEU A 253 -26.70 -5.82 -4.28
CA LEU A 253 -25.26 -5.59 -4.39
C LEU A 253 -24.62 -5.60 -2.99
N LEU A 254 -23.48 -6.27 -2.88
CA LEU A 254 -22.62 -6.24 -1.70
C LEU A 254 -21.49 -5.26 -1.93
N THR A 255 -21.14 -4.50 -0.90
CA THR A 255 -19.94 -3.68 -0.89
C THR A 255 -18.87 -4.35 -0.03
N ARG A 256 -17.69 -4.60 -0.59
CA ARG A 256 -16.51 -5.05 0.15
C ARG A 256 -15.37 -4.06 -0.03
N MET A 257 -14.55 -3.97 1.01
CA MET A 257 -13.33 -3.17 1.00
C MET A 257 -12.13 -4.11 0.90
N PHE A 258 -11.30 -3.91 -0.13
CA PHE A 258 -10.01 -4.58 -0.28
C PHE A 258 -8.91 -3.61 0.10
N ARG A 259 -8.04 -4.00 1.03
CA ARG A 259 -6.86 -3.21 1.40
C ARG A 259 -5.68 -3.69 0.56
N LEU A 260 -5.08 -2.78 -0.19
CA LEU A 260 -3.95 -3.03 -1.07
C LEU A 260 -2.64 -2.77 -0.31
N ASN A 261 -1.60 -3.56 -0.57
CA ASN A 261 -0.33 -3.45 0.14
C ASN A 261 0.80 -2.93 -0.74
N TYR A 262 0.79 -3.28 -2.03
CA TYR A 262 1.90 -3.07 -2.97
C TYR A 262 1.49 -2.29 -4.21
N ILE A 263 0.22 -2.38 -4.63
CA ILE A 263 -0.31 -1.65 -5.79
C ILE A 263 -1.16 -0.46 -5.38
N SER A 264 -1.21 0.56 -6.24
CA SER A 264 -2.11 1.70 -6.05
C SER A 264 -3.55 1.33 -6.39
N GLY A 265 -4.49 2.02 -5.75
CA GLY A 265 -5.92 1.86 -6.01
C GLY A 265 -6.29 2.17 -7.46
N ALA A 266 -5.56 3.05 -8.14
CA ALA A 266 -5.77 3.38 -9.55
C ALA A 266 -5.53 2.16 -10.45
N ILE A 267 -4.36 1.51 -10.33
CA ILE A 267 -3.99 0.31 -11.10
C ILE A 267 -4.97 -0.83 -10.81
N ALA A 268 -5.28 -1.04 -9.52
CA ALA A 268 -6.22 -2.08 -9.12
C ALA A 268 -7.64 -1.82 -9.67
N SER A 269 -8.07 -0.56 -9.69
CA SER A 269 -9.40 -0.19 -10.19
C SER A 269 -9.56 -0.41 -11.68
N GLU A 270 -8.51 -0.17 -12.47
CA GLU A 270 -8.51 -0.38 -13.92
C GLU A 270 -8.64 -1.88 -14.25
N ALA A 271 -7.87 -2.73 -13.57
CA ALA A 271 -7.92 -4.17 -13.81
C ALA A 271 -9.23 -4.80 -13.32
N VAL A 272 -9.74 -4.40 -12.15
CA VAL A 272 -10.98 -4.96 -11.60
C VAL A 272 -12.19 -4.52 -12.41
N LYS A 273 -12.17 -3.34 -13.05
CA LYS A 273 -13.28 -2.80 -13.83
C LYS A 273 -13.73 -3.73 -14.97
N GLU A 274 -12.80 -4.46 -15.57
CA GLU A 274 -13.09 -5.43 -16.65
C GLU A 274 -13.81 -6.69 -16.15
N VAL A 275 -13.74 -6.97 -14.84
CA VAL A 275 -14.36 -8.16 -14.22
C VAL A 275 -15.65 -7.79 -13.48
N LEU A 276 -15.97 -6.51 -13.34
CA LEU A 276 -17.21 -6.07 -12.69
C LEU A 276 -18.44 -6.48 -13.51
N SER A 277 -19.55 -6.73 -12.82
CA SER A 277 -20.85 -6.85 -13.48
C SER A 277 -21.28 -5.49 -14.08
N THR A 278 -22.28 -5.51 -14.96
CA THR A 278 -22.85 -4.30 -15.57
C THR A 278 -23.36 -3.27 -14.54
N ARG A 279 -23.66 -3.71 -13.31
CA ARG A 279 -24.14 -2.88 -12.20
C ARG A 279 -23.07 -2.61 -11.14
N GLY A 280 -21.89 -3.22 -11.30
CA GLY A 280 -20.77 -3.08 -10.40
C GLY A 280 -20.29 -1.63 -10.33
N ARG A 281 -19.91 -1.20 -9.13
CA ARG A 281 -19.26 0.09 -8.89
C ARG A 281 -17.96 -0.13 -8.18
N ILE A 282 -16.96 0.62 -8.58
CA ILE A 282 -15.63 0.58 -7.97
C ILE A 282 -15.18 1.98 -7.64
N ARG A 283 -14.56 2.12 -6.48
CA ARG A 283 -13.96 3.37 -6.03
C ARG A 283 -12.64 3.06 -5.33
N ALA A 284 -11.56 3.55 -5.92
CA ALA A 284 -10.28 3.62 -5.23
C ALA A 284 -10.33 4.78 -4.23
N LEU A 285 -9.99 4.48 -2.98
CA LEU A 285 -9.72 5.44 -1.92
C LEU A 285 -8.21 5.38 -1.71
N SER A 286 -7.49 6.22 -2.44
CA SER A 286 -6.03 6.33 -2.31
C SER A 286 -5.70 7.40 -1.27
N SER A 287 -4.83 7.08 -0.33
CA SER A 287 -4.38 7.99 0.74
C SER A 287 -3.57 9.17 0.18
N THR A 288 -3.05 9.04 -1.05
CA THR A 288 -2.32 10.12 -1.76
C THR A 288 -3.22 11.19 -2.37
N ALA A 289 -4.55 11.02 -2.40
CA ALA A 289 -5.48 12.03 -2.89
C ALA A 289 -5.82 13.12 -1.85
N SER A 290 -5.43 12.93 -0.59
CA SER A 290 -5.47 13.98 0.44
C SER A 290 -4.05 14.49 0.67
N THR A 291 -3.80 15.74 0.29
CA THR A 291 -2.51 16.43 0.32
C THR A 291 -1.86 16.59 1.70
N ASN A 292 -2.37 15.94 2.77
CA ASN A 292 -1.91 16.13 4.15
C ASN A 292 -1.92 14.87 5.03
N LEU A 293 -2.04 13.66 4.48
CA LEU A 293 -2.00 12.42 5.29
C LEU A 293 -0.65 11.73 5.16
N GLU A 294 -0.15 11.30 6.31
CA GLU A 294 1.17 10.68 6.49
C GLU A 294 1.41 9.55 5.47
N PRO A 295 2.63 9.41 4.91
CA PRO A 295 2.99 8.28 4.07
C PRO A 295 2.88 7.00 4.88
N GLY A 296 1.81 6.21 4.68
CA GLY A 296 1.60 4.98 5.43
C GLY A 296 0.18 4.41 5.38
N GLU A 297 -0.82 5.19 4.99
CA GLU A 297 -2.17 4.64 4.80
C GLU A 297 -2.25 3.81 3.52
N LYS A 298 -2.60 2.54 3.68
CA LYS A 298 -2.81 1.57 2.60
C LYS A 298 -3.98 2.02 1.73
N ASP A 299 -3.79 1.95 0.41
CA ASP A 299 -4.86 2.20 -0.54
C ASP A 299 -6.00 1.18 -0.34
N ILE A 300 -7.23 1.68 -0.36
CA ILE A 300 -8.44 0.86 -0.20
C ILE A 300 -9.21 0.87 -1.51
N LEU A 301 -9.49 -0.32 -2.03
CA LEU A 301 -10.40 -0.51 -3.15
C LEU A 301 -11.78 -0.88 -2.61
N LEU A 302 -12.73 0.05 -2.73
CA LEU A 302 -14.13 -0.19 -2.41
C LEU A 302 -14.83 -0.71 -3.66
N VAL A 303 -15.33 -1.94 -3.58
CA VAL A 303 -16.00 -2.61 -4.69
C VAL A 303 -17.42 -2.96 -4.27
N THR A 304 -18.40 -2.55 -5.05
CA THR A 304 -19.81 -2.87 -4.90
C THR A 304 -20.25 -3.70 -6.09
N ASP A 305 -20.59 -4.96 -5.88
CA ASP A 305 -20.99 -5.87 -6.96
C ASP A 305 -21.91 -7.00 -6.45
N LEU A 306 -22.35 -7.87 -7.35
CA LEU A 306 -23.11 -9.08 -7.03
C LEU A 306 -22.29 -10.03 -6.13
N PRO A 307 -22.92 -10.68 -5.15
CA PRO A 307 -22.25 -11.61 -4.23
C PRO A 307 -21.38 -12.66 -4.92
N ASN A 308 -21.87 -13.22 -6.04
CA ASN A 308 -21.21 -14.32 -6.75
C ASN A 308 -19.94 -13.83 -7.49
N ASN A 309 -19.89 -12.56 -7.89
CA ASN A 309 -18.75 -12.01 -8.63
C ASN A 309 -17.52 -11.74 -7.75
N PHE A 310 -17.70 -11.62 -6.44
CA PHE A 310 -16.61 -11.32 -5.52
C PHE A 310 -15.49 -12.38 -5.49
N SER A 311 -15.78 -13.64 -5.84
CA SER A 311 -14.75 -14.67 -5.91
C SER A 311 -13.75 -14.40 -7.04
N LEU A 312 -14.24 -13.90 -8.19
CA LEU A 312 -13.40 -13.53 -9.34
C LEU A 312 -12.61 -12.26 -9.02
N ILE A 313 -13.28 -11.24 -8.47
CA ILE A 313 -12.66 -9.97 -8.08
C ILE A 313 -11.53 -10.20 -7.07
N GLU A 314 -11.75 -11.02 -6.04
CA GLU A 314 -10.74 -11.32 -5.04
C GLU A 314 -9.52 -12.05 -5.65
N GLY A 315 -9.75 -12.95 -6.61
CA GLY A 315 -8.68 -13.61 -7.36
C GLY A 315 -7.81 -12.62 -8.12
N VAL A 316 -8.45 -11.68 -8.85
CA VAL A 316 -7.75 -10.64 -9.60
C VAL A 316 -6.94 -9.73 -8.67
N VAL A 317 -7.56 -9.21 -7.62
CA VAL A 317 -6.89 -8.33 -6.65
C VAL A 317 -5.67 -9.02 -6.03
N LYS A 318 -5.80 -10.28 -5.62
CA LYS A 318 -4.67 -11.05 -5.05
C LYS A 318 -3.55 -11.32 -6.04
N SER A 319 -3.88 -11.55 -7.32
CA SER A 319 -2.88 -11.79 -8.35
C SER A 319 -2.07 -10.53 -8.71
N LEU A 320 -2.67 -9.35 -8.51
CA LEU A 320 -2.04 -8.07 -8.81
C LEU A 320 -1.29 -7.49 -7.61
N ASP A 321 -1.82 -7.63 -6.38
CA ASP A 321 -1.23 -7.08 -5.15
C ASP A 321 -0.08 -7.96 -4.64
N VAL A 322 0.99 -8.07 -5.43
CA VAL A 322 2.22 -8.81 -5.11
C VAL A 322 3.38 -7.87 -4.83
N LYS A 323 4.33 -8.31 -3.99
CA LYS A 323 5.53 -7.52 -3.65
C LYS A 323 6.40 -7.31 -4.89
N SER A 324 6.50 -6.07 -5.37
CA SER A 324 7.40 -5.69 -6.46
C SER A 324 8.85 -5.62 -5.98
N ALA A 325 9.78 -6.02 -6.85
CA ALA A 325 11.21 -5.82 -6.63
C ALA A 325 11.57 -4.33 -6.70
N GLN A 326 12.55 -3.92 -5.89
CA GLN A 326 13.18 -2.60 -5.99
C GLN A 326 14.43 -2.71 -6.84
N ILE A 327 14.69 -1.68 -7.63
CA ILE A 327 15.79 -1.62 -8.60
C ILE A 327 16.52 -0.30 -8.34
N ASN A 328 17.77 -0.41 -7.95
CA ASN A 328 18.70 0.72 -7.90
C ASN A 328 19.39 0.84 -9.26
N ILE A 329 19.51 2.06 -9.77
CA ILE A 329 20.08 2.35 -11.08
C ILE A 329 21.14 3.41 -10.86
N ALA A 330 22.40 3.01 -11.07
CA ALA A 330 23.54 3.90 -10.99
C ALA A 330 24.02 4.24 -12.40
N VAL A 331 24.20 5.54 -12.68
CA VAL A 331 24.70 6.02 -13.97
C VAL A 331 26.00 6.79 -13.74
N LYS A 332 27.02 6.54 -14.56
CA LYS A 332 28.28 7.27 -14.53
C LYS A 332 28.51 7.96 -15.87
N PHE A 333 28.71 9.26 -15.82
CA PHE A 333 29.07 10.09 -16.97
C PHE A 333 30.57 10.34 -16.97
N VAL A 334 31.28 9.81 -17.96
CA VAL A 334 32.73 9.95 -18.10
C VAL A 334 33.03 10.69 -19.39
N GLU A 335 33.73 11.81 -19.29
CA GLU A 335 34.21 12.57 -20.44
C GLU A 335 35.70 12.25 -20.65
N THR A 336 36.11 11.97 -21.89
CA THR A 336 37.53 11.80 -22.25
C THR A 336 37.90 12.74 -23.39
N ALA A 337 39.05 13.40 -23.29
CA ALA A 337 39.59 14.30 -24.30
C ALA A 337 40.63 13.56 -25.17
N LEU A 338 40.30 13.29 -26.42
CA LEU A 338 41.19 12.65 -27.37
C LEU A 338 42.22 13.65 -27.88
N LYS A 339 43.50 13.25 -27.90
CA LYS A 339 44.54 14.01 -28.60
C LYS A 339 44.46 13.72 -30.10
N HIS A 340 44.96 14.66 -30.92
CA HIS A 340 45.05 14.45 -32.37
C HIS A 340 45.74 13.09 -32.62
N ASP A 341 45.18 12.27 -33.53
CA ASP A 341 45.66 10.94 -33.94
C ASP A 341 45.16 9.75 -33.08
N GLU A 342 44.49 10.00 -31.94
CA GLU A 342 43.89 8.95 -31.13
C GLU A 342 42.49 8.59 -31.64
N ILE A 343 42.39 7.52 -32.43
CA ILE A 343 41.11 6.87 -32.72
C ILE A 343 40.80 5.98 -31.51
N ILE A 344 39.99 6.42 -30.54
CA ILE A 344 39.31 5.46 -29.66
C ILE A 344 38.15 4.85 -30.45
N GLY A 345 38.50 4.03 -31.43
CA GLY A 345 37.71 2.84 -31.69
C GLY A 345 38.23 1.87 -30.66
N ILE A 346 37.44 1.57 -29.61
CA ILE A 346 37.78 0.43 -28.78
C ILE A 346 37.70 -0.77 -29.74
N ASN A 347 38.85 -1.17 -30.29
CA ASN A 347 38.96 -2.37 -31.09
C ASN A 347 38.91 -3.52 -30.09
N TRP A 348 37.69 -3.92 -29.72
CA TRP A 348 37.43 -4.92 -28.70
C TRP A 348 38.09 -6.27 -29.06
N ASP A 349 38.33 -6.54 -30.36
CA ASP A 349 39.14 -7.65 -30.88
C ASP A 349 40.62 -7.56 -30.48
N MET A 350 41.22 -6.38 -30.44
CA MET A 350 42.66 -6.23 -30.13
C MET A 350 42.97 -6.40 -28.64
N ARG A 351 41.97 -6.32 -27.75
CA ARG A 351 42.14 -6.54 -26.31
C ARG A 351 41.87 -7.98 -25.86
N GLU A 352 41.22 -8.81 -26.69
CA GLU A 352 41.20 -10.27 -26.49
C GLU A 352 42.63 -10.85 -26.45
N GLN A 353 43.55 -10.23 -27.20
CA GLN A 353 44.97 -10.62 -27.25
C GLN A 353 45.81 -10.02 -26.10
N MET A 354 45.33 -9.00 -25.39
CA MET A 354 45.98 -8.48 -24.18
C MET A 354 45.51 -9.29 -22.97
N SER A 355 45.92 -10.56 -22.95
CA SER A 355 45.86 -11.42 -21.78
C SER A 355 46.41 -10.68 -20.56
N ILE A 356 45.54 -10.52 -19.56
CA ILE A 356 45.88 -10.03 -18.24
C ILE A 356 47.10 -10.82 -17.76
N VAL A 357 48.18 -10.10 -17.45
CA VAL A 357 49.41 -10.63 -16.89
C VAL A 357 49.07 -11.56 -15.71
N GLY A 358 49.19 -12.87 -15.93
CA GLY A 358 49.02 -13.87 -14.86
C GLY A 358 48.25 -15.11 -15.29
N LYS A 359 48.92 -15.97 -16.07
CA LYS A 359 48.74 -17.42 -16.21
C LYS A 359 47.68 -18.08 -15.30
N LEU A 360 46.41 -18.00 -15.67
CA LEU A 360 45.31 -18.82 -15.16
C LEU A 360 44.32 -19.01 -16.31
N ASP A 361 43.98 -20.26 -16.61
CA ASP A 361 42.94 -20.66 -17.57
C ASP A 361 41.57 -20.13 -17.09
N ALA A 362 41.26 -18.88 -17.43
CA ALA A 362 39.93 -18.30 -17.27
C ALA A 362 39.23 -18.37 -18.62
N ASP A 363 38.12 -19.11 -18.69
CA ASP A 363 37.23 -19.19 -19.84
C ASP A 363 36.74 -17.78 -20.22
N THR A 364 37.30 -17.22 -21.27
CA THR A 364 37.04 -15.85 -21.73
C THR A 364 35.72 -15.72 -22.49
N SER A 365 35.07 -16.84 -22.83
CA SER A 365 33.84 -16.85 -23.64
C SER A 365 32.61 -16.30 -22.92
N SER A 366 32.58 -16.32 -21.59
CA SER A 366 31.45 -15.83 -20.78
C SER A 366 31.65 -14.41 -20.22
N THR A 367 32.71 -13.71 -20.61
CA THR A 367 33.11 -12.44 -19.98
C THR A 367 32.75 -11.21 -20.83
N PHE A 368 32.47 -11.38 -22.13
CA PHE A 368 32.21 -10.31 -23.09
C PHE A 368 31.22 -10.77 -24.18
N ASP A 369 30.06 -10.11 -24.29
CA ASP A 369 29.09 -10.28 -25.40
C ASP A 369 28.95 -8.94 -26.17
N LEU A 370 29.31 -8.95 -27.45
CA LEU A 370 29.38 -7.79 -28.35
C LEU A 370 28.30 -7.89 -29.44
N GLY A 371 27.44 -6.88 -29.51
CA GLY A 371 26.42 -6.73 -30.56
C GLY A 371 26.68 -5.51 -31.43
N TYR A 372 26.45 -5.64 -32.73
CA TYR A 372 26.53 -4.55 -33.70
C TYR A 372 25.16 -4.25 -34.31
N LEU A 373 24.81 -2.97 -34.43
CA LEU A 373 23.59 -2.48 -35.05
C LEU A 373 23.98 -1.48 -36.16
N THR A 374 23.68 -1.81 -37.41
CA THR A 374 24.02 -0.98 -38.57
C THR A 374 22.76 -0.27 -39.09
N ILE A 375 22.73 1.06 -39.01
CA ILE A 375 21.65 1.88 -39.56
C ILE A 375 22.28 2.86 -40.57
N GLY A 376 22.11 2.59 -41.86
CA GLY A 376 22.77 3.36 -42.92
C GLY A 376 24.29 3.17 -42.91
N ASP A 377 25.04 4.28 -43.00
CA ASP A 377 26.52 4.32 -42.98
C ASP A 377 27.09 4.45 -41.56
N GLN A 378 26.25 4.28 -40.54
CA GLN A 378 26.63 4.39 -39.12
C GLN A 378 26.49 3.02 -38.44
N THR A 379 27.58 2.59 -37.81
CA THR A 379 27.67 1.35 -37.00
C THR A 379 27.61 1.74 -35.52
N MET A 380 26.61 1.23 -34.80
CA MET A 380 26.53 1.35 -33.35
C MET A 380 26.99 0.04 -32.70
N ASN A 381 28.00 0.12 -31.85
CA ASN A 381 28.53 -1.02 -31.10
C ASN A 381 27.97 -1.01 -29.67
N PHE A 382 27.51 -2.16 -29.18
CA PHE A 382 27.06 -2.34 -27.79
C PHE A 382 27.79 -3.55 -27.18
N ALA A 383 28.19 -3.43 -25.91
CA ALA A 383 28.86 -4.50 -25.17
C ALA A 383 28.32 -4.60 -23.74
N THR A 384 28.04 -5.81 -23.28
CA THR A 384 27.77 -6.08 -21.85
C THR A 384 29.09 -6.39 -21.14
N LEU A 385 29.35 -5.76 -19.99
CA LEU A 385 30.64 -5.84 -19.30
C LEU A 385 30.48 -6.37 -17.87
N SER A 386 31.33 -7.33 -17.48
CA SER A 386 31.42 -7.85 -16.11
C SER A 386 32.13 -6.88 -15.15
N ARG A 387 31.88 -6.99 -13.83
CA ARG A 387 32.41 -6.06 -12.80
C ARG A 387 33.95 -5.90 -12.79
N PRO A 388 34.77 -6.97 -12.87
CA PRO A 388 36.23 -6.83 -12.88
C PRO A 388 36.73 -6.06 -14.11
N VAL A 389 36.11 -6.28 -15.27
CA VAL A 389 36.45 -5.62 -16.52
C VAL A 389 36.17 -4.12 -16.47
N VAL A 390 35.00 -3.75 -15.96
CA VAL A 390 34.63 -2.35 -15.75
C VAL A 390 35.65 -1.67 -14.83
N SER A 391 36.06 -2.34 -13.74
CA SER A 391 37.05 -1.80 -12.81
C SER A 391 38.44 -1.60 -13.45
N ALA A 392 38.86 -2.51 -14.35
CA ALA A 392 40.13 -2.41 -15.06
C ALA A 392 40.11 -1.29 -16.12
N ILE A 393 39.01 -1.17 -16.88
CA ILE A 393 38.82 -0.07 -17.84
C ILE A 393 38.79 1.27 -17.10
N LEU A 394 38.02 1.39 -16.02
CA LEU A 394 37.97 2.59 -15.20
C LEU A 394 39.34 2.93 -14.58
N SER A 395 40.14 1.94 -14.20
CA SER A 395 41.49 2.17 -13.66
C SER A 395 42.48 2.64 -14.73
N LEU A 396 42.38 2.12 -15.95
CA LEU A 396 43.18 2.57 -17.09
C LEU A 396 42.78 4.00 -17.51
N LEU A 397 41.48 4.26 -17.57
CA LEU A 397 40.92 5.59 -17.82
C LEU A 397 41.28 6.59 -16.71
N ALA A 398 41.29 6.16 -15.44
CA ALA A 398 41.67 7.01 -14.32
C ALA A 398 43.16 7.37 -14.29
N ASN A 399 44.01 6.59 -14.97
CA ASN A 399 45.44 6.86 -15.09
C ASN A 399 45.81 7.65 -16.37
N ASP A 400 44.80 7.96 -17.20
CA ASP A 400 44.92 8.85 -18.34
C ASP A 400 44.58 10.29 -17.90
N GLY A 401 45.53 11.22 -18.10
CA GLY A 401 45.37 12.63 -17.73
C GLY A 401 44.32 13.38 -18.56
N SER A 402 43.77 12.75 -19.60
CA SER A 402 42.73 13.29 -20.47
C SER A 402 41.30 12.89 -20.10
N THR A 403 41.11 12.02 -19.08
CA THR A 403 39.78 11.52 -18.71
C THR A 403 39.27 12.14 -17.40
N ARG A 404 37.99 12.55 -17.38
CA ARG A 404 37.32 13.22 -16.27
C ARG A 404 35.93 12.62 -16.00
N LEU A 405 35.68 12.22 -14.75
CA LEU A 405 34.33 11.89 -14.29
C LEU A 405 33.49 13.18 -14.18
N LEU A 406 32.36 13.24 -14.86
CA LEU A 406 31.43 14.37 -14.78
C LEU A 406 30.55 14.25 -13.54
N GLN A 407 29.81 13.14 -13.43
CA GLN A 407 28.82 12.89 -12.38
C GLN A 407 28.46 11.41 -12.25
N GLU A 408 27.94 11.03 -11.08
CA GLU A 408 27.36 9.71 -10.79
C GLU A 408 25.98 9.82 -10.12
N PRO A 409 24.89 10.13 -10.85
CA PRO A 409 23.56 10.08 -10.28
C PRO A 409 23.11 8.64 -10.04
N GLN A 410 22.39 8.43 -8.93
CA GLN A 410 21.79 7.15 -8.59
C GLN A 410 20.32 7.35 -8.21
N VAL A 411 19.47 6.45 -8.68
CA VAL A 411 18.03 6.48 -8.40
C VAL A 411 17.53 5.07 -8.09
N THR A 412 16.68 4.94 -7.07
CA THR A 412 16.04 3.66 -6.71
C THR A 412 14.55 3.75 -6.95
N THR A 413 13.99 2.77 -7.65
CA THR A 413 12.56 2.73 -7.96
C THR A 413 12.02 1.30 -7.89
N THR A 414 10.69 1.17 -7.90
CA THR A 414 10.03 -0.14 -7.96
C THR A 414 9.89 -0.60 -9.41
N ASN A 415 9.74 -1.92 -9.60
CA ASN A 415 9.51 -2.50 -10.91
C ASN A 415 8.30 -1.84 -11.62
N ASN A 416 8.47 -1.46 -12.88
CA ASN A 416 7.48 -0.74 -13.70
C ASN A 416 7.08 0.66 -13.18
N SER A 417 7.89 1.29 -12.33
CA SER A 417 7.64 2.65 -11.85
C SER A 417 8.71 3.62 -12.36
N PRO A 418 8.32 4.72 -13.04
CA PRO A 418 9.27 5.70 -13.53
C PRO A 418 9.93 6.44 -12.37
N ALA A 419 11.20 6.76 -12.51
CA ALA A 419 11.91 7.60 -11.57
C ALA A 419 12.81 8.58 -12.28
N ASN A 420 12.93 9.78 -11.72
CA ASN A 420 13.73 10.85 -12.25
C ASN A 420 14.65 11.43 -11.17
N ILE A 421 15.85 11.82 -11.58
CA ILE A 421 16.80 12.58 -10.78
C ILE A 421 17.32 13.73 -11.62
N VAL A 422 17.29 14.95 -11.06
CA VAL A 422 17.77 16.17 -11.72
C VAL A 422 18.74 16.86 -10.78
N VAL A 423 19.98 17.07 -11.23
CA VAL A 423 21.04 17.75 -10.49
C VAL A 423 21.51 18.90 -11.36
N GLY A 424 21.47 20.13 -10.87
CA GLY A 424 21.83 21.27 -11.71
C GLY A 424 21.96 22.57 -10.97
N THR A 425 22.35 23.60 -11.71
CA THR A 425 22.46 24.98 -11.23
C THR A 425 21.64 25.91 -12.12
N THR A 426 21.09 26.97 -11.52
CA THR A 426 20.33 27.98 -12.23
C THR A 426 21.15 29.25 -12.33
N ILE A 427 21.35 29.77 -13.55
CA ILE A 427 22.03 31.03 -13.81
C ILE A 427 21.00 32.09 -14.20
N PRO A 428 20.90 33.21 -13.48
CA PRO A 428 20.08 34.33 -13.90
C PRO A 428 20.78 35.09 -15.03
N VAL A 429 20.17 35.15 -16.22
CA VAL A 429 20.67 35.85 -17.40
C VAL A 429 19.89 37.16 -17.60
N LEU A 430 20.59 38.25 -17.88
CA LEU A 430 19.98 39.54 -18.19
C LEU A 430 19.39 39.52 -19.60
N VAL A 431 18.08 39.74 -19.72
CA VAL A 431 17.37 39.84 -21.00
C VAL A 431 16.67 41.21 -21.14
N PRO A 432 16.79 41.88 -22.30
CA PRO A 432 16.14 43.15 -22.53
C PRO A 432 14.62 42.98 -22.65
N GLN A 433 13.87 43.78 -21.90
CA GLN A 433 12.43 43.98 -22.01
C GLN A 433 12.16 44.83 -23.26
N GLY A 434 11.21 44.39 -24.10
CA GLY A 434 10.84 45.10 -25.33
C GLY A 434 10.39 46.55 -25.08
N GLU A 435 10.60 47.41 -26.07
CA GLU A 435 10.32 48.85 -26.00
C GLU A 435 8.86 49.14 -25.61
N GLY A 436 8.67 49.58 -24.37
CA GLY A 436 7.36 49.99 -23.84
C GLY A 436 7.38 50.59 -22.43
N SER A 437 8.55 50.85 -21.84
CA SER A 437 8.63 51.50 -20.53
C SER A 437 8.63 53.03 -20.68
N VAL A 438 7.56 53.67 -20.22
CA VAL A 438 7.35 55.13 -20.23
C VAL A 438 8.27 55.86 -19.23
N PHE A 439 9.07 55.13 -18.44
CA PHE A 439 9.97 55.71 -17.44
C PHE A 439 11.37 55.12 -17.59
N GLY A 440 12.32 55.97 -18.01
CA GLY A 440 13.71 55.66 -18.36
C GLY A 440 14.56 55.05 -17.25
N THR A 441 14.26 53.81 -16.87
CA THR A 441 15.02 52.96 -15.96
C THR A 441 15.30 51.64 -16.66
N ASN A 442 16.55 51.17 -16.55
CA ASN A 442 17.15 50.05 -17.28
C ASN A 442 16.16 48.96 -17.73
N PRO A 443 16.02 48.69 -19.04
CA PRO A 443 15.04 47.75 -19.57
C PRO A 443 15.50 46.29 -19.45
N TYR A 444 16.19 45.88 -18.39
CA TYR A 444 16.69 44.50 -18.26
C TYR A 444 15.93 43.75 -17.15
N THR A 445 15.47 42.54 -17.44
CA THR A 445 14.98 41.58 -16.45
C THR A 445 15.94 40.40 -16.35
N TYR A 446 15.85 39.63 -15.26
CA TYR A 446 16.56 38.36 -15.13
C TYR A 446 15.66 37.21 -15.59
N GLU A 447 16.19 36.36 -16.48
CA GLU A 447 15.60 35.07 -16.87
C GLU A 447 16.46 33.93 -16.32
N ASN A 448 15.84 32.98 -15.64
CA ASN A 448 16.54 31.85 -15.03
C ASN A 448 16.82 30.78 -16.09
N GLN A 449 18.10 30.60 -16.41
CA GLN A 449 18.58 29.53 -17.28
C GLN A 449 19.05 28.34 -16.42
N HIS A 450 18.41 27.20 -16.58
CA HIS A 450 18.79 25.96 -15.88
C HIS A 450 19.85 25.20 -16.68
N VAL A 451 20.89 24.72 -15.99
CA VAL A 451 21.93 23.83 -16.51
C VAL A 451 21.95 22.59 -15.64
N ASN A 452 21.40 21.50 -16.18
CA ASN A 452 21.07 20.31 -15.41
C ASN A 452 21.67 19.05 -16.03
N ILE A 453 21.97 18.09 -15.17
CA ILE A 453 22.15 16.68 -15.47
C ILE A 453 20.90 15.98 -14.98
N SER A 454 20.14 15.38 -15.90
CA SER A 454 18.90 14.67 -15.59
C SER A 454 18.95 13.25 -16.10
N LEU A 455 18.45 12.33 -15.28
CA LEU A 455 18.20 10.94 -15.65
C LEU A 455 16.75 10.63 -15.34
N GLU A 456 16.00 10.25 -16.36
CA GLU A 456 14.67 9.65 -16.23
C GLU A 456 14.77 8.19 -16.70
N VAL A 457 14.21 7.28 -15.90
CA VAL A 457 14.30 5.85 -16.17
C VAL A 457 13.03 5.12 -15.78
N LEU A 458 12.60 4.19 -16.64
CA LEU A 458 11.52 3.25 -16.37
C LEU A 458 12.08 1.82 -16.47
N PRO A 459 12.35 1.15 -15.34
CA PRO A 459 12.87 -0.21 -15.35
C PRO A 459 11.77 -1.27 -15.30
N ARG A 460 12.08 -2.42 -15.90
CA ARG A 460 11.28 -3.65 -15.86
C ARG A 460 12.18 -4.86 -15.67
N VAL A 461 11.97 -5.60 -14.59
CA VAL A 461 12.67 -6.86 -14.31
C VAL A 461 11.82 -8.07 -14.74
N ASN A 462 12.45 -9.06 -15.36
CA ASN A 462 11.84 -10.35 -15.69
C ASN A 462 12.19 -11.44 -14.65
N GLU A 463 11.71 -12.66 -14.85
CA GLU A 463 11.96 -13.80 -13.93
C GLU A 463 13.45 -14.19 -13.85
N GLU A 464 14.20 -13.98 -14.94
CA GLU A 464 15.64 -14.25 -15.03
C GLU A 464 16.52 -13.13 -14.43
N LYS A 465 15.92 -12.12 -13.78
CA LYS A 465 16.60 -10.93 -13.23
C LYS A 465 17.31 -10.06 -14.28
N ILE A 466 16.91 -10.18 -15.54
CA ILE A 466 17.33 -9.28 -16.60
C ILE A 466 16.47 -8.02 -16.53
N ILE A 467 17.11 -6.85 -16.54
CA ILE A 467 16.48 -5.56 -16.32
C ILE A 467 16.44 -4.82 -17.66
N SER A 468 15.23 -4.62 -18.18
CA SER A 468 14.98 -3.78 -19.35
C SER A 468 14.64 -2.38 -18.88
N MET A 469 15.25 -1.35 -19.45
CA MET A 469 15.08 0.04 -19.02
C MET A 469 14.86 0.94 -20.22
N LYS A 470 13.86 1.81 -20.15
CA LYS A 470 13.80 3.00 -21.00
C LYS A 470 14.53 4.12 -20.28
N ILE A 471 15.52 4.72 -20.93
CA ILE A 471 16.44 5.67 -20.33
C ILE A 471 16.47 6.95 -21.15
N ASP A 472 16.22 8.05 -20.45
CA ASP A 472 16.25 9.41 -20.94
C ASP A 472 17.28 10.19 -20.11
N ALA A 473 18.50 10.31 -20.62
CA ALA A 473 19.61 10.98 -19.96
C ALA A 473 19.94 12.30 -20.66
N ILE A 474 20.14 13.37 -19.91
CA ILE A 474 20.56 14.68 -20.39
C ILE A 474 21.70 15.18 -19.53
N VAL A 475 22.77 15.67 -20.16
CA VAL A 475 23.92 16.29 -19.51
C VAL A 475 24.12 17.66 -20.12
N GLN A 476 23.96 18.71 -19.31
CA GLN A 476 24.24 20.08 -19.71
C GLN A 476 25.48 20.61 -19.00
N ASP A 477 26.30 21.39 -19.71
CA ASP A 477 27.51 22.02 -19.18
C ASP A 477 27.69 23.43 -19.76
N ILE A 478 28.32 24.33 -18.99
CA ILE A 478 28.61 25.70 -19.42
C ILE A 478 30.00 25.71 -20.05
N ILE A 479 30.05 25.90 -21.36
CA ILE A 479 31.30 25.83 -22.14
C ILE A 479 31.91 27.22 -22.41
N GLY A 480 31.27 28.30 -21.98
CA GLY A 480 31.80 29.65 -22.08
C GLY A 480 30.74 30.72 -21.86
N PHE A 481 31.14 31.99 -22.04
CA PHE A 481 30.24 33.13 -22.01
C PHE A 481 30.47 33.99 -23.26
N ILE A 482 29.39 34.43 -23.89
CA ILE A 482 29.43 35.20 -25.14
C ILE A 482 28.90 36.63 -24.94
N GLY A 483 29.49 37.57 -25.68
CA GLY A 483 29.07 38.98 -25.71
C GLY A 483 29.47 39.79 -24.47
N LYS A 484 29.15 41.10 -24.50
CA LYS A 484 29.46 42.04 -23.41
C LYS A 484 28.69 41.73 -22.11
N ASP A 485 27.52 41.13 -22.25
CA ASP A 485 26.63 40.78 -21.12
C ASP A 485 26.94 39.41 -20.52
N GLN A 486 28.03 38.76 -20.93
CA GLN A 486 28.47 37.43 -20.44
C GLN A 486 27.32 36.40 -20.43
N ARG A 487 26.68 36.17 -21.58
CA ARG A 487 25.60 35.17 -21.67
C ARG A 487 26.19 33.76 -21.69
N PRO A 488 25.72 32.82 -20.86
CA PRO A 488 26.28 31.47 -20.81
C PRO A 488 26.00 30.73 -22.13
N MET A 489 27.04 30.10 -22.67
CA MET A 489 26.95 29.14 -23.76
C MET A 489 26.84 27.75 -23.16
N ILE A 490 25.71 27.07 -23.39
CA ILE A 490 25.40 25.79 -22.76
C ILE A 490 25.54 24.68 -23.81
N SER A 491 26.38 23.71 -23.53
CA SER A 491 26.44 22.44 -24.26
C SER A 491 25.40 21.49 -23.68
N THR A 492 24.56 20.89 -24.54
CA THR A 492 23.58 19.88 -24.12
C THR A 492 23.86 18.57 -24.85
N ARG A 493 23.96 17.49 -24.08
CA ARG A 493 24.11 16.12 -24.59
C ARG A 493 22.92 15.31 -24.10
N SER A 494 22.25 14.58 -24.97
CA SER A 494 21.09 13.78 -24.60
C SER A 494 21.11 12.40 -25.22
N THR A 495 20.45 11.45 -24.57
CA THR A 495 20.36 10.06 -25.00
C THR A 495 19.00 9.51 -24.60
N ASN A 496 18.25 9.00 -25.58
CA ASN A 496 17.00 8.27 -25.38
C ASN A 496 17.19 6.86 -25.94
N THR A 497 17.22 5.85 -25.06
CA THR A 497 17.45 4.46 -25.48
C THR A 497 16.61 3.48 -24.66
N ASN A 498 16.30 2.34 -25.26
CA ASN A 498 15.77 1.19 -24.56
C ASN A 498 16.86 0.13 -24.50
N VAL A 499 17.25 -0.26 -23.29
CA VAL A 499 18.37 -1.18 -23.08
C VAL A 499 17.96 -2.34 -22.20
N ARG A 500 18.68 -3.44 -22.31
CA ARG A 500 18.52 -4.61 -21.45
C ARG A 500 19.88 -5.02 -20.93
N VAL A 501 19.99 -5.23 -19.62
CA VAL A 501 21.23 -5.63 -18.98
C VAL A 501 20.94 -6.58 -17.83
N ASN A 502 21.87 -7.47 -17.51
CA ASN A 502 21.69 -8.38 -16.40
C ASN A 502 21.85 -7.64 -15.06
N ASN A 503 21.26 -8.21 -14.01
CA ASN A 503 21.36 -7.67 -12.66
C ASN A 503 22.83 -7.52 -12.20
N GLY A 504 23.24 -6.28 -11.92
CA GLY A 504 24.55 -5.94 -11.38
C GLY A 504 25.69 -5.84 -12.40
N GLU A 505 25.39 -6.01 -13.69
CA GLU A 505 26.28 -5.74 -14.81
C GLU A 505 26.20 -4.29 -15.27
N THR A 506 27.24 -3.82 -15.94
CA THR A 506 27.30 -2.46 -16.45
C THR A 506 27.17 -2.48 -17.97
N LEU A 507 26.22 -1.70 -18.48
CA LEU A 507 26.08 -1.42 -19.90
C LEU A 507 26.71 -0.06 -20.22
N LEU A 508 27.48 -0.02 -21.30
CA LEU A 508 27.94 1.24 -21.90
C LEU A 508 26.93 1.69 -22.96
N ILE A 509 26.28 2.83 -22.74
CA ILE A 509 25.31 3.42 -23.67
C ILE A 509 25.99 4.55 -24.44
N GLY A 510 26.89 4.17 -25.35
CA GLY A 510 27.41 5.01 -26.42
C GLY A 510 28.34 6.18 -26.05
N GLY A 511 29.11 6.59 -27.04
CA GLY A 511 30.09 7.68 -27.02
C GLY A 511 29.68 8.79 -28.00
N LEU A 512 29.39 9.98 -27.47
CA LEU A 512 29.08 11.15 -28.30
C LEU A 512 30.38 11.90 -28.62
N ILE A 513 30.82 11.87 -29.88
CA ILE A 513 32.03 12.57 -30.34
C ILE A 513 31.71 14.04 -30.57
N PHE A 514 32.43 14.92 -29.86
CA PHE A 514 32.41 16.36 -30.07
C PHE A 514 33.76 16.82 -30.63
N ASP A 515 33.77 17.41 -31.82
CA ASP A 515 34.96 17.97 -32.47
C ASP A 515 34.97 19.50 -32.32
N THR A 516 35.98 20.03 -31.63
CA THR A 516 36.27 21.48 -31.59
C THR A 516 37.55 21.73 -32.38
N ALA A 517 37.46 22.53 -33.44
CA ALA A 517 38.61 22.97 -34.22
C ALA A 517 38.80 24.48 -34.05
N ASP A 518 39.93 24.86 -33.46
CA ASP A 518 40.35 26.25 -33.32
C ASP A 518 41.53 26.50 -34.26
N GLU A 519 41.36 27.42 -35.22
CA GLU A 519 42.38 27.79 -36.21
C GLU A 519 42.85 29.22 -35.95
N MET A 520 44.04 29.35 -35.36
CA MET A 520 44.68 30.63 -35.10
C MET A 520 45.73 30.92 -36.19
N ASN A 521 45.43 31.88 -37.06
CA ASN A 521 46.32 32.30 -38.14
C ASN A 521 46.93 33.67 -37.84
N ASN A 522 48.17 33.68 -37.35
CA ASN A 522 48.91 34.92 -37.10
C ASN A 522 49.84 35.21 -38.28
N LYS A 523 49.69 36.37 -38.92
CA LYS A 523 50.56 36.83 -40.00
C LYS A 523 51.19 38.19 -39.70
N VAL A 524 52.44 38.38 -40.09
CA VAL A 524 53.09 39.70 -40.08
C VAL A 524 52.58 40.50 -41.30
N PRO A 525 52.05 41.72 -41.15
CA PRO A 525 51.60 42.56 -42.27
C PRO A 525 52.71 42.78 -43.32
N LEU A 526 52.35 42.86 -44.61
CA LEU A 526 53.24 42.86 -45.80
C LEU A 526 54.06 41.57 -46.04
N LEU A 527 54.82 41.11 -45.05
CA LEU A 527 55.78 40.00 -45.23
C LEU A 527 55.10 38.63 -45.28
N GLY A 528 53.93 38.47 -44.64
CA GLY A 528 53.14 37.23 -44.64
C GLY A 528 52.38 36.93 -45.95
N ASP A 529 52.34 37.88 -46.90
CA ASP A 529 51.61 37.73 -48.18
C ASP A 529 52.55 37.51 -49.39
N ILE A 530 53.88 37.59 -49.21
CA ILE A 530 54.87 37.41 -50.30
C ILE A 530 55.11 35.90 -50.57
N PRO A 531 54.88 35.37 -51.79
CA PRO A 531 54.90 33.93 -52.09
C PRO A 531 56.19 33.18 -51.69
N ILE A 532 57.34 33.86 -51.74
CA ILE A 532 58.66 33.24 -51.53
C ILE A 532 59.02 33.15 -50.04
N ILE A 533 58.60 34.12 -49.23
CA ILE A 533 58.94 34.21 -47.80
C ILE A 533 57.73 33.97 -46.87
N LYS A 534 56.53 33.75 -47.44
CA LYS A 534 55.26 33.47 -46.76
C LYS A 534 55.36 32.51 -45.58
N ARG A 535 56.17 31.45 -45.70
CA ARG A 535 56.30 30.39 -44.69
C ARG A 535 57.13 30.81 -43.47
N LEU A 536 57.97 31.83 -43.57
CA LEU A 536 58.80 32.35 -42.47
C LEU A 536 58.08 33.42 -41.63
N PHE A 537 56.99 34.00 -42.15
CA PHE A 537 56.28 35.14 -41.55
C PHE A 537 54.79 34.86 -41.25
N ASN A 538 54.36 33.61 -41.41
CA ASN A 538 53.05 33.12 -41.01
C ASN A 538 53.20 32.03 -39.96
N TYR A 539 52.44 32.14 -38.87
CA TYR A 539 52.31 31.13 -37.83
C TYR A 539 50.86 30.64 -37.83
N ASN A 540 50.68 29.40 -38.26
CA ASN A 540 49.38 28.73 -38.26
C ASN A 540 49.38 27.73 -37.09
N ASN A 541 48.54 27.97 -36.09
CA ASN A 541 48.31 27.00 -35.03
C ASN A 541 46.91 26.42 -35.20
N LYS A 542 46.83 25.12 -35.46
CA LYS A 542 45.58 24.38 -35.54
C LYS A 542 45.46 23.51 -34.30
N THR A 543 44.55 23.85 -33.41
CA THR A 543 44.25 23.04 -32.23
C THR A 543 42.93 22.34 -32.47
N LYS A 544 42.97 21.01 -32.64
CA LYS A 544 41.76 20.18 -32.68
C LYS A 544 41.65 19.46 -31.34
N GLU A 545 40.59 19.74 -30.60
CA GLU A 545 40.27 19.06 -29.35
C GLU A 545 38.98 18.27 -29.55
N GLN A 546 39.06 16.96 -29.35
CA GLN A 546 37.93 16.06 -29.49
C GLN A 546 37.54 15.54 -28.11
N ARG A 547 36.28 15.68 -27.69
CA ARG A 547 35.78 15.20 -26.39
C ARG A 547 34.69 14.18 -26.61
N GLU A 548 34.75 13.06 -25.89
CA GLU A 548 33.78 11.98 -25.96
C GLU A 548 33.10 11.76 -24.60
N LEU A 549 31.76 11.69 -24.59
CA LEU A 549 30.96 11.36 -23.40
C LEU A 549 30.57 9.89 -23.43
N LEU A 550 31.05 9.13 -22.45
CA LEU A 550 30.69 7.74 -22.18
C LEU A 550 29.67 7.67 -21.03
N ILE A 551 28.58 6.93 -21.23
CA ILE A 551 27.51 6.75 -20.23
C ILE A 551 27.48 5.29 -19.79
N PHE A 552 27.87 5.01 -18.55
CA PHE A 552 27.83 3.67 -17.97
C PHE A 552 26.60 3.52 -17.08
N ILE A 553 25.84 2.44 -17.24
CA ILE A 553 24.62 2.21 -16.48
C ILE A 553 24.68 0.84 -15.82
N THR A 554 24.49 0.82 -14.50
CA THR A 554 24.54 -0.39 -13.67
C THR A 554 23.26 -0.50 -12.86
N PRO A 555 22.27 -1.30 -13.29
CA PRO A 555 21.09 -1.58 -12.49
C PRO A 555 21.32 -2.77 -11.56
N THR A 556 20.83 -2.67 -10.34
CA THR A 556 20.92 -3.71 -9.31
C THR A 556 19.55 -3.88 -8.66
N VAL A 557 19.03 -5.11 -8.66
CA VAL A 557 17.86 -5.49 -7.88
C VAL A 557 18.23 -5.45 -6.41
N VAL A 558 17.56 -4.58 -5.66
CA VAL A 558 17.68 -4.51 -4.21
C VAL A 558 16.81 -5.63 -3.63
N LEU A 559 17.47 -6.68 -3.16
CA LEU A 559 16.80 -7.71 -2.37
C LEU A 559 16.52 -7.10 -0.99
N GLY A 560 15.25 -6.84 -0.70
CA GLY A 560 14.85 -6.48 0.66
C GLY A 560 15.09 -7.66 1.57
N ASP A 561 15.84 -7.45 2.66
CA ASP A 561 16.13 -8.46 3.68
C ASP A 561 14.87 -9.23 4.09
N ALA A 562 15.01 -10.55 4.15
CA ALA A 562 13.97 -11.51 4.49
C ALA A 562 13.60 -11.48 5.98
#